data_AF-A0A949UHY8-F1
#
_entry.id   AF-A0A949UHY8-F1
#
_cell.length_a   1.000
_cell.length_b   1.000
_cell.length_c   1.000
_cell.angle_alpha   90.00
_cell.angle_beta   90.00
_cell.angle_gamma   90.00
#
_symmetry.space_group_name_H-M   'P 1'
#
loop_
_entity.id
_entity.type
_entity.pdbx_description
1 polymer ?
#
loop_
_entity_poly.entity_id
_entity_poly.type
_entity_poly.pdbx_seq_one_letter_code
_entity_poly.pdbx_strand_id
1 'polypeptide(L)'
;MFRRLRGMFSTDLSIDLGTANTLIYAKDRGIVLNEPSVVAIRVTGSQKSVAAVGTDAKKMLGRTPGNITAIRPLKDGVIADFQVTEKMLQHFIAAVHENSFISPSPRVLICVPCNSTQVERKAIRESAYGGGAREVYLIEEPMAAAIGAGLPVEEAQGSMVVDIGGGTTEIAIISLNGVVYAESVRVGGDKFDEAIVSYVRRQYGSLIGEATAERVKKEIAIAHKGCEIREIDVRGRNLAEGVPRSFVLSSA
;
A
#
# COMPACT_ATOMS: atom_id res chain seq x y z
N MET A 1 3.68 -15.73 -30.17
CA MET A 1 2.91 -15.15 -31.32
C MET A 1 1.53 -14.63 -30.87
N PHE A 2 0.67 -15.45 -30.24
CA PHE A 2 -0.66 -15.03 -29.75
C PHE A 2 -0.66 -13.88 -28.71
N ARG A 3 0.29 -13.85 -27.77
CA ARG A 3 0.42 -12.75 -26.78
C ARG A 3 0.73 -11.38 -27.41
N ARG A 4 1.41 -11.33 -28.57
CA ARG A 4 1.71 -10.07 -29.27
C ARG A 4 0.46 -9.48 -29.95
N LEU A 5 -0.37 -10.34 -30.56
CA LEU A 5 -1.63 -9.94 -31.20
C LEU A 5 -2.68 -9.45 -30.19
N ARG A 6 -2.80 -10.10 -29.02
CA ARG A 6 -3.67 -9.63 -27.91
C ARG A 6 -3.26 -8.26 -27.36
N GLY A 7 -1.98 -7.94 -27.49
CA GLY A 7 -1.41 -6.71 -26.99
C GLY A 7 -1.69 -5.45 -27.80
N MET A 8 -2.37 -5.54 -28.95
CA MET A 8 -2.87 -4.37 -29.69
C MET A 8 -4.19 -3.84 -29.10
N PHE A 9 -4.86 -4.64 -28.27
CA PHE A 9 -6.13 -4.31 -27.64
C PHE A 9 -6.02 -4.13 -26.11
N SER A 10 -4.81 -4.20 -25.54
CA SER A 10 -4.58 -3.97 -24.11
C SER A 10 -4.01 -2.58 -23.85
N THR A 11 -4.52 -1.93 -22.81
CA THR A 11 -4.02 -0.65 -22.33
C THR A 11 -2.77 -0.88 -21.47
N ASP A 12 -1.69 -0.14 -21.73
CA ASP A 12 -0.51 -0.19 -20.88
C ASP A 12 -0.84 0.39 -19.49
N LEU A 13 -0.35 -0.27 -18.43
CA LEU A 13 -0.64 0.06 -17.04
C LEU A 13 0.62 0.50 -16.29
N SER A 14 0.45 1.42 -15.34
CA SER A 14 1.43 1.67 -14.28
C SER A 14 0.79 1.33 -12.94
N ILE A 15 1.50 0.61 -12.08
CA ILE A 15 1.02 0.14 -10.79
C ILE A 15 1.94 0.69 -9.71
N ASP A 16 1.36 1.46 -8.80
CA ASP A 16 1.97 1.73 -7.51
C ASP A 16 1.57 0.61 -6.55
N LEU A 17 2.55 -0.23 -6.19
CA LEU A 17 2.34 -1.40 -5.34
C LEU A 17 2.71 -1.07 -3.89
N GLY A 18 1.99 -0.10 -3.32
CA GLY A 18 2.25 0.39 -1.98
C GLY A 18 1.85 -0.59 -0.87
N THR A 19 2.49 -0.47 0.30
CA THR A 19 2.21 -1.35 1.45
C THR A 19 0.81 -1.18 2.02
N ALA A 20 0.19 0.00 1.84
CA ALA A 20 -1.12 0.33 2.37
C ALA A 20 -2.21 0.36 1.28
N ASN A 21 -1.91 0.93 0.12
CA ASN A 21 -2.82 1.03 -1.02
C ASN A 21 -2.07 0.66 -2.31
N THR A 22 -2.82 0.10 -3.26
CA THR A 22 -2.38 -0.16 -4.63
C THR A 22 -3.15 0.77 -5.55
N LEU A 23 -2.45 1.49 -6.42
CA LEU A 23 -3.05 2.34 -7.43
C LEU A 23 -2.69 1.82 -8.82
N ILE A 24 -3.64 1.87 -9.75
CA ILE A 24 -3.39 1.57 -11.16
C ILE A 24 -3.71 2.78 -12.01
N TYR A 25 -2.72 3.25 -12.75
CA TYR A 25 -2.88 4.22 -13.82
C TYR A 25 -2.95 3.49 -15.17
N ALA A 26 -3.97 3.77 -15.96
CA ALA A 26 -4.08 3.29 -17.32
C ALA A 26 -3.74 4.43 -18.29
N LYS A 27 -2.89 4.13 -19.28
CA LYS A 27 -2.53 5.09 -20.31
C LYS A 27 -3.79 5.70 -20.93
N ASP A 28 -3.82 7.03 -21.04
CA ASP A 28 -4.91 7.85 -21.59
C ASP A 28 -6.23 7.82 -20.79
N ARG A 29 -6.27 7.15 -19.63
CA ARG A 29 -7.44 7.07 -18.75
C ARG A 29 -7.22 7.62 -17.35
N GLY A 30 -5.97 7.87 -16.95
CA GLY A 30 -5.66 8.34 -15.60
C GLY A 30 -5.62 7.20 -14.58
N ILE A 31 -5.81 7.54 -13.31
CA ILE A 31 -5.94 6.58 -12.21
C ILE A 31 -7.31 5.90 -12.35
N VAL A 32 -7.29 4.59 -12.58
CA VAL A 32 -8.48 3.75 -12.79
C VAL A 32 -8.77 2.82 -11.61
N LEU A 33 -7.82 2.68 -10.69
CA LEU A 33 -7.98 1.89 -9.46
C LEU A 33 -7.21 2.55 -8.31
N ASN A 34 -7.81 2.59 -7.14
CA ASN A 34 -7.19 2.98 -5.87
C ASN A 34 -7.84 2.16 -4.75
N GLU A 35 -7.18 1.07 -4.36
CA GLU A 35 -7.71 0.10 -3.41
C GLU A 35 -6.69 -0.21 -2.33
N PRO A 36 -7.10 -0.50 -1.08
CA PRO A 36 -6.19 -1.00 -0.06
C PRO A 36 -5.43 -2.26 -0.49
N SER A 37 -4.15 -2.35 -0.15
CA SER A 37 -3.31 -3.53 -0.38
C SER A 37 -3.60 -4.62 0.65
N VAL A 38 -4.84 -5.12 0.67
CA VAL A 38 -5.36 -6.09 1.65
C VAL A 38 -6.06 -7.23 0.93
N VAL A 39 -5.81 -8.45 1.37
CA VAL A 39 -6.46 -9.67 0.87
C VAL A 39 -7.05 -10.44 2.04
N ALA A 40 -8.31 -10.83 1.93
CA ALA A 40 -8.95 -11.77 2.84
C ALA A 40 -8.89 -13.18 2.27
N ILE A 41 -8.31 -14.11 3.00
CA ILE A 41 -8.15 -15.51 2.61
C ILE A 41 -9.07 -16.36 3.47
N ARG A 42 -9.89 -17.18 2.82
CA ARG A 42 -10.67 -18.22 3.48
C ARG A 42 -9.88 -19.52 3.48
N VAL A 43 -9.83 -20.16 4.63
CA VAL A 43 -9.22 -21.48 4.82
C VAL A 43 -10.33 -22.51 5.02
N THR A 44 -10.41 -23.48 4.12
CA THR A 44 -11.33 -24.62 4.21
C THR A 44 -10.50 -25.91 4.18
N GLY A 45 -10.28 -26.51 5.35
CA GLY A 45 -9.34 -27.63 5.48
C GLY A 45 -7.91 -27.19 5.14
N SER A 46 -7.29 -27.84 4.14
CA SER A 46 -5.96 -27.47 3.62
C SER A 46 -6.01 -26.47 2.45
N GLN A 47 -7.19 -26.13 1.94
CA GLN A 47 -7.35 -25.24 0.80
C GLN A 47 -7.47 -23.78 1.24
N LYS A 48 -6.71 -22.91 0.58
CA LYS A 48 -6.80 -21.44 0.71
C LYS A 48 -7.47 -20.87 -0.53
N SER A 49 -8.47 -20.01 -0.35
CA SER A 49 -9.10 -19.26 -1.44
C SER A 49 -9.23 -17.78 -1.08
N VAL A 50 -9.23 -16.92 -2.09
CA VAL A 50 -9.44 -15.48 -1.90
C VAL A 50 -10.92 -15.24 -1.62
N ALA A 51 -11.24 -14.65 -0.47
CA ALA A 51 -12.59 -14.28 -0.06
C ALA A 51 -12.95 -12.85 -0.48
N ALA A 52 -11.99 -11.92 -0.37
CA ALA A 52 -12.13 -10.53 -0.79
C ALA A 52 -10.74 -9.92 -1.02
N VAL A 53 -10.68 -8.83 -1.79
CA VAL A 53 -9.47 -8.02 -2.03
C VAL A 53 -9.85 -6.55 -1.88
N GLY A 54 -8.89 -5.67 -1.57
CA GLY A 54 -9.12 -4.23 -1.56
C GLY A 54 -9.95 -3.77 -0.36
N THR A 55 -10.87 -2.85 -0.62
CA THR A 55 -11.70 -2.19 0.38
C THR A 55 -12.52 -3.18 1.20
N ASP A 56 -13.07 -4.22 0.56
CA ASP A 56 -13.85 -5.24 1.27
C ASP A 56 -13.00 -6.12 2.17
N ALA A 57 -11.76 -6.43 1.77
CA ALA A 57 -10.81 -7.11 2.63
C ALA A 57 -10.35 -6.21 3.79
N LYS A 58 -10.14 -4.90 3.56
CA LYS A 58 -9.75 -3.94 4.62
C LYS A 58 -10.81 -3.85 5.73
N LYS A 59 -12.10 -3.87 5.39
CA LYS A 59 -13.21 -3.87 6.37
C LYS A 59 -13.18 -5.08 7.32
N MET A 60 -12.55 -6.18 6.89
CA MET A 60 -12.46 -7.42 7.66
C MET A 60 -11.28 -7.43 8.64
N LEU A 61 -10.30 -6.52 8.53
CA LEU A 61 -9.13 -6.49 9.42
C LEU A 61 -9.53 -6.38 10.90
N GLY A 62 -9.06 -7.33 11.71
CA GLY A 62 -9.38 -7.43 13.13
C GLY A 62 -10.84 -7.81 13.44
N ARG A 63 -11.63 -8.21 12.42
CA ARG A 63 -13.06 -8.52 12.52
C ARG A 63 -13.43 -9.85 11.84
N THR A 64 -12.45 -10.67 11.46
CA THR A 64 -12.71 -11.93 10.76
C THR A 64 -13.15 -13.07 11.71
N PRO A 65 -14.01 -13.99 11.25
CA PRO A 65 -14.21 -15.28 11.92
C PRO A 65 -12.96 -16.17 11.78
N GLY A 66 -12.85 -17.22 12.59
CA GLY A 66 -11.62 -18.04 12.69
C GLY A 66 -11.14 -18.73 11.40
N ASN A 67 -12.00 -18.87 10.38
CA ASN A 67 -11.65 -19.46 9.09
C ASN A 67 -11.32 -18.44 7.99
N ILE A 68 -11.30 -17.14 8.30
CA ILE A 68 -10.91 -16.08 7.38
C ILE A 68 -9.79 -15.26 8.02
N THR A 69 -8.76 -14.97 7.23
CA THR A 69 -7.66 -14.10 7.65
C THR A 69 -7.50 -12.98 6.65
N ALA A 70 -7.66 -11.73 7.09
CA ALA A 70 -7.33 -10.55 6.30
C ALA A 70 -5.85 -10.20 6.54
N ILE A 71 -5.08 -10.09 5.46
CA ILE A 71 -3.63 -9.85 5.50
C ILE A 71 -3.23 -8.77 4.50
N ARG A 72 -2.18 -8.01 4.85
CA ARG A 72 -1.45 -7.14 3.92
C ARG A 72 -0.27 -7.95 3.37
N PRO A 73 -0.25 -8.30 2.07
CA PRO A 73 0.80 -9.16 1.53
C PRO A 73 2.10 -8.39 1.26
N LEU A 74 2.06 -7.07 1.38
CA LEU A 74 3.19 -6.15 1.30
C LEU A 74 3.42 -5.52 2.67
N LYS A 75 4.66 -5.52 3.14
CA LYS A 75 5.04 -4.95 4.43
C LYS A 75 6.42 -4.33 4.33
N ASP A 76 6.61 -3.14 4.90
CA ASP A 76 7.90 -2.45 4.94
C ASP A 76 8.61 -2.37 3.57
N GLY A 77 7.84 -2.14 2.49
CA GLY A 77 8.34 -2.06 1.12
C GLY A 77 8.65 -3.41 0.45
N VAL A 78 8.43 -4.54 1.12
CA VAL A 78 8.75 -5.87 0.61
C VAL A 78 7.52 -6.76 0.47
N ILE A 79 7.57 -7.72 -0.46
CA ILE A 79 6.55 -8.77 -0.55
C ILE A 79 6.76 -9.78 0.58
N ALA A 80 5.79 -9.85 1.50
CA ALA A 80 5.78 -10.82 2.59
C ALA A 80 5.15 -12.16 2.18
N ASP A 81 4.19 -12.15 1.25
CA ASP A 81 3.57 -13.36 0.69
C ASP A 81 3.38 -13.22 -0.83
N PHE A 82 4.18 -13.97 -1.60
CA PHE A 82 4.20 -13.92 -3.06
C PHE A 82 2.90 -14.42 -3.68
N GLN A 83 2.34 -15.52 -3.16
CA GLN A 83 1.13 -16.13 -3.72
C GLN A 83 -0.07 -15.20 -3.53
N VAL A 84 -0.13 -14.54 -2.38
CA VAL A 84 -1.22 -13.62 -2.06
C VAL A 84 -1.07 -12.31 -2.84
N THR A 85 0.16 -11.81 -3.01
CA THR A 85 0.44 -10.63 -3.85
C THR A 85 0.06 -10.90 -5.31
N GLU A 86 0.41 -12.07 -5.85
CA GLU A 86 0.02 -12.45 -7.22
C GLU A 86 -1.50 -12.47 -7.37
N LYS A 87 -2.23 -13.07 -6.43
CA LYS A 87 -3.70 -13.11 -6.45
C LYS A 87 -4.32 -11.72 -6.36
N MET A 88 -3.74 -10.84 -5.55
CA MET A 88 -4.15 -9.44 -5.45
C MET A 88 -3.96 -8.70 -6.77
N LEU A 89 -2.79 -8.82 -7.39
CA LEU A 89 -2.50 -8.22 -8.70
C LEU A 89 -3.38 -8.80 -9.81
N GLN A 90 -3.61 -10.12 -9.84
CA GLN A 90 -4.55 -10.76 -10.76
C GLN A 90 -5.94 -10.13 -10.64
N HIS A 91 -6.43 -9.93 -9.41
CA HIS A 91 -7.73 -9.33 -9.16
C HIS A 91 -7.80 -7.87 -9.64
N PHE A 92 -6.83 -7.03 -9.26
CA PHE A 92 -6.82 -5.62 -9.65
C PHE A 92 -6.63 -5.41 -11.16
N ILE A 93 -5.74 -6.18 -11.80
CA ILE A 93 -5.55 -6.10 -13.26
C ILE A 93 -6.83 -6.55 -13.99
N ALA A 94 -7.49 -7.60 -13.51
CA ALA A 94 -8.75 -8.05 -14.09
C ALA A 94 -9.87 -7.00 -13.93
N ALA A 95 -10.00 -6.39 -12.75
CA ALA A 95 -11.00 -5.36 -12.47
C ALA A 95 -10.89 -4.14 -13.43
N VAL A 96 -9.67 -3.75 -13.79
CA VAL A 96 -9.44 -2.63 -14.73
C VAL A 96 -9.83 -2.98 -16.19
N HIS A 97 -9.93 -4.28 -16.52
CA HIS A 97 -10.15 -4.79 -17.88
C HIS A 97 -11.51 -5.48 -18.08
N GLU A 98 -12.48 -5.30 -17.17
CA GLU A 98 -13.77 -6.02 -17.14
C GLU A 98 -14.57 -6.01 -18.45
N ASN A 99 -14.30 -5.09 -19.37
CA ASN A 99 -15.01 -4.97 -20.66
C ASN A 99 -14.30 -5.64 -21.86
N SER A 100 -13.23 -6.40 -21.64
CA SER A 100 -12.51 -7.07 -22.73
C SER A 100 -12.95 -8.53 -22.89
N PHE A 101 -13.54 -8.88 -24.04
CA PHE A 101 -13.82 -10.28 -24.43
C PHE A 101 -12.56 -11.15 -24.56
N ILE A 102 -11.37 -10.53 -24.51
CA ILE A 102 -10.06 -11.19 -24.63
C ILE A 102 -9.30 -10.98 -23.32
N SER A 103 -8.71 -12.05 -22.77
CA SER A 103 -7.85 -11.93 -21.58
C SER A 103 -6.74 -10.90 -21.83
N PRO A 104 -6.67 -9.83 -21.02
CA PRO A 104 -5.73 -8.73 -21.24
C PRO A 104 -4.30 -9.20 -21.04
N SER A 105 -3.37 -8.63 -21.81
CA SER A 105 -1.93 -8.87 -21.65
C SER A 105 -1.16 -7.54 -21.74
N PRO A 106 -1.31 -6.65 -20.74
CA PRO A 106 -0.75 -5.29 -20.78
C PRO A 106 0.76 -5.29 -20.55
N ARG A 107 1.45 -4.22 -20.98
CA ARG A 107 2.77 -3.87 -20.44
C ARG A 107 2.53 -3.16 -19.13
N VAL A 108 3.30 -3.51 -18.11
CA VAL A 108 3.13 -2.99 -16.77
C VAL A 108 4.42 -2.32 -16.33
N LEU A 109 4.32 -1.08 -15.88
CA LEU A 109 5.37 -0.40 -15.12
C LEU A 109 5.01 -0.49 -13.63
N ILE A 110 5.93 -0.91 -12.76
CA ILE A 110 5.68 -1.00 -11.31
C ILE A 110 6.71 -0.20 -10.54
N CYS A 111 6.26 0.63 -9.61
CA CYS A 111 7.12 1.28 -8.62
C CYS A 111 7.71 0.23 -7.67
N VAL A 112 9.00 0.37 -7.36
CA VAL A 112 9.69 -0.43 -6.35
C VAL A 112 10.56 0.47 -5.47
N PRO A 113 10.69 0.18 -4.16
CA PRO A 113 11.60 0.92 -3.29
C PRO A 113 13.03 0.96 -3.86
N CYS A 114 13.75 2.07 -3.62
CA CYS A 114 15.09 2.24 -4.18
C CYS A 114 16.04 1.11 -3.75
N ASN A 115 15.93 0.70 -2.48
CA ASN A 115 16.79 -0.29 -1.84
C ASN A 115 16.27 -1.73 -1.95
N SER A 116 15.30 -2.01 -2.83
CA SER A 116 14.83 -3.38 -3.04
C SER A 116 15.94 -4.29 -3.59
N THR A 117 16.11 -5.44 -2.94
CA THR A 117 17.05 -6.49 -3.35
C THR A 117 16.67 -7.07 -4.71
N GLN A 118 17.62 -7.74 -5.38
CA GLN A 118 17.32 -8.42 -6.65
C GLN A 118 16.24 -9.50 -6.50
N VAL A 119 16.15 -10.15 -5.33
CA VAL A 119 15.13 -11.17 -5.04
C VAL A 119 13.75 -10.52 -4.95
N GLU A 120 13.61 -9.40 -4.26
CA GLU A 120 12.36 -8.64 -4.16
C GLU A 120 11.93 -8.09 -5.52
N ARG A 121 12.84 -7.45 -6.26
CA ARG A 121 12.58 -6.96 -7.62
C ARG A 121 12.15 -8.10 -8.56
N LYS A 122 12.79 -9.27 -8.46
CA LYS A 122 12.41 -10.46 -9.24
C LYS A 122 11.01 -10.95 -8.86
N ALA A 123 10.70 -11.01 -7.57
CA ALA A 123 9.41 -11.45 -7.09
C ALA A 123 8.26 -10.53 -7.53
N ILE A 124 8.43 -9.21 -7.48
CA ILE A 124 7.44 -8.25 -7.99
C ILE A 124 7.16 -8.50 -9.48
N ARG A 125 8.21 -8.73 -10.28
CA ARG A 125 8.05 -9.08 -11.70
C ARG A 125 7.29 -10.38 -11.88
N GLU A 126 7.65 -11.43 -11.15
CA GLU A 126 6.99 -12.74 -11.24
C GLU A 126 5.51 -12.66 -10.83
N SER A 127 5.18 -11.94 -9.75
CA SER A 127 3.79 -11.70 -9.34
C SER A 127 3.01 -10.90 -10.40
N ALA A 128 3.64 -9.94 -11.08
CA ALA A 128 3.00 -9.19 -12.17
C ALA A 128 2.81 -10.03 -13.45
N TYR A 129 3.78 -10.89 -13.78
CA TYR A 129 3.63 -11.86 -14.87
C TYR A 129 2.52 -12.88 -14.57
N GLY A 130 2.46 -13.40 -13.35
CA GLY A 130 1.35 -14.22 -12.86
C GLY A 130 0.02 -13.47 -12.89
N GLY A 131 0.06 -12.16 -12.64
CA GLY A 131 -1.01 -11.18 -12.80
C GLY A 131 -1.59 -11.03 -14.21
N GLY A 132 -0.91 -11.56 -15.24
CA GLY A 132 -1.34 -11.47 -16.64
C GLY A 132 -0.54 -10.46 -17.48
N ALA A 133 0.47 -9.80 -16.93
CA ALA A 133 1.33 -8.89 -17.70
C ALA A 133 2.10 -9.61 -18.82
N ARG A 134 2.28 -8.95 -19.97
CA ARG A 134 3.14 -9.46 -21.07
C ARG A 134 4.61 -9.06 -20.89
N GLU A 135 4.83 -7.88 -20.35
CA GLU A 135 6.13 -7.25 -20.11
C GLU A 135 6.01 -6.47 -18.82
N VAL A 136 7.04 -6.57 -17.97
CA VAL A 136 7.09 -5.87 -16.69
C VAL A 136 8.36 -5.04 -16.62
N TYR A 137 8.19 -3.74 -16.42
CA TYR A 137 9.24 -2.77 -16.16
C TYR A 137 9.13 -2.31 -14.71
N LEU A 138 10.28 -2.00 -14.11
CA LEU A 138 10.32 -1.46 -12.75
C LEU A 138 10.88 -0.04 -12.81
N ILE A 139 10.31 0.86 -12.01
CA ILE A 139 10.82 2.21 -11.76
C ILE A 139 11.03 2.37 -10.26
N GLU A 140 12.03 3.16 -9.87
CA GLU A 140 12.28 3.45 -8.47
C GLU A 140 11.19 4.40 -7.94
N GLU A 141 10.59 4.04 -6.81
CA GLU A 141 9.54 4.78 -6.13
C GLU A 141 9.87 6.26 -5.92
N PRO A 142 11.05 6.65 -5.39
CA PRO A 142 11.38 8.07 -5.27
C PRO A 142 11.46 8.81 -6.60
N MET A 143 11.86 8.14 -7.69
CA MET A 143 11.85 8.75 -9.03
C MET A 143 10.41 8.99 -9.49
N ALA A 144 9.54 8.00 -9.32
CA ALA A 144 8.13 8.14 -9.64
C ALA A 144 7.44 9.24 -8.80
N ALA A 145 7.75 9.31 -7.50
CA ALA A 145 7.25 10.33 -6.60
C ALA A 145 7.72 11.73 -7.00
N ALA A 146 9.01 11.90 -7.33
CA ALA A 146 9.56 13.18 -7.77
C ALA A 146 8.93 13.67 -9.08
N ILE A 147 8.77 12.78 -10.07
CA ILE A 147 8.07 13.08 -11.33
C ILE A 147 6.61 13.44 -11.04
N GLY A 148 5.92 12.67 -10.21
CA GLY A 148 4.53 12.92 -9.83
C GLY A 148 4.32 14.24 -9.09
N ALA A 149 5.33 14.71 -8.35
CA ALA A 149 5.34 16.01 -7.67
C ALA A 149 5.75 17.18 -8.58
N GLY A 150 6.13 16.92 -9.84
CA GLY A 150 6.57 17.94 -10.78
C GLY A 150 7.97 18.49 -10.51
N LEU A 151 8.83 17.72 -9.85
CA LEU A 151 10.23 18.11 -9.64
C LEU A 151 11.02 18.00 -10.96
N PRO A 152 11.93 18.94 -11.24
CA PRO A 152 12.76 18.95 -12.44
C PRO A 152 13.92 17.94 -12.33
N VAL A 153 13.60 16.65 -12.48
CA VAL A 153 14.54 15.54 -12.26
C VAL A 153 15.57 15.39 -13.39
N GLU A 154 15.27 15.91 -14.58
CA GLU A 154 16.11 15.87 -15.78
C GLU A 154 17.18 16.96 -15.83
N GLU A 155 17.03 18.01 -15.02
CA GLU A 155 17.92 19.17 -15.03
C GLU A 155 19.21 18.90 -14.22
N ALA A 156 20.24 19.70 -14.51
CA ALA A 156 21.51 19.70 -13.78
C ALA A 156 21.40 20.41 -12.42
N GLN A 157 20.33 20.14 -11.68
CA GLN A 157 20.10 20.60 -10.31
C GLN A 157 19.65 19.42 -9.43
N GLY A 158 19.89 19.54 -8.12
CA GLY A 158 19.49 18.51 -7.15
C GLY A 158 18.06 18.72 -6.67
N SER A 159 17.19 17.76 -6.95
CA SER A 159 15.83 17.69 -6.42
C SER A 159 15.76 16.69 -5.27
N MET A 160 15.32 17.11 -4.09
CA MET A 160 15.11 16.22 -2.95
C MET A 160 13.63 15.86 -2.84
N VAL A 161 13.33 14.58 -2.69
CA VAL A 161 11.98 14.05 -2.41
C VAL A 161 12.00 13.26 -1.11
N VAL A 162 10.94 13.41 -0.32
CA VAL A 162 10.68 12.62 0.90
C VAL A 162 9.26 12.08 0.79
N ASP A 163 9.15 10.79 0.49
CA ASP A 163 7.88 10.08 0.34
C ASP A 163 7.57 9.27 1.60
N ILE A 164 6.55 9.68 2.35
CA ILE A 164 6.14 9.04 3.60
C ILE A 164 4.94 8.12 3.32
N GLY A 165 5.23 6.85 3.09
CA GLY A 165 4.24 5.82 2.83
C GLY A 165 3.64 5.18 4.09
N GLY A 166 3.01 4.02 3.91
CA GLY A 166 2.46 3.23 5.01
C GLY A 166 3.56 2.57 5.85
N GLY A 167 4.42 1.77 5.22
CA GLY A 167 5.43 0.98 5.93
C GLY A 167 6.83 1.59 5.92
N THR A 168 7.11 2.46 4.94
CA THR A 168 8.43 3.04 4.71
C THR A 168 8.32 4.53 4.47
N THR A 169 9.44 5.22 4.68
CA THR A 169 9.69 6.56 4.15
C THR A 169 10.89 6.46 3.21
N GLU A 170 10.70 6.87 1.97
CA GLU A 170 11.74 6.90 0.95
C GLU A 170 12.27 8.33 0.81
N ILE A 171 13.58 8.50 0.90
CA ILE A 171 14.25 9.80 0.77
C ILE A 171 15.22 9.69 -0.39
N ALA A 172 15.16 10.61 -1.35
CA ALA A 172 16.10 10.61 -2.45
C ALA A 172 16.50 12.01 -2.90
N ILE A 173 17.71 12.11 -3.43
CA ILE A 173 18.23 13.27 -4.16
C ILE A 173 18.42 12.83 -5.61
N ILE A 174 17.82 13.57 -6.54
CA ILE A 174 17.76 13.24 -7.96
C ILE A 174 18.32 14.39 -8.79
N SER A 175 19.08 14.07 -9.83
CA SER A 175 19.57 15.03 -10.82
C SER A 175 19.89 14.32 -12.12
N LEU A 176 19.71 14.97 -13.28
CA LEU A 176 20.02 14.41 -14.60
C LEU A 176 19.41 13.01 -14.85
N ASN A 177 18.14 12.81 -14.45
CA ASN A 177 17.41 11.53 -14.47
C ASN A 177 18.06 10.40 -13.65
N GLY A 178 19.03 10.71 -12.80
CA GLY A 178 19.73 9.77 -11.94
C GLY A 178 19.42 10.02 -10.47
N VAL A 179 19.20 8.93 -9.73
CA VAL A 179 19.16 8.96 -8.27
C VAL A 179 20.60 9.08 -7.75
N VAL A 180 20.96 10.24 -7.21
CA VAL A 180 22.30 10.56 -6.67
C VAL A 180 22.47 9.96 -5.29
N TYR A 181 21.43 10.03 -4.48
CA TYR A 181 21.38 9.47 -3.14
C TYR A 181 19.98 8.93 -2.90
N ALA A 182 19.88 7.79 -2.21
CA ALA A 182 18.62 7.29 -1.72
C ALA A 182 18.77 6.55 -0.39
N GLU A 183 17.79 6.74 0.48
CA GLU A 183 17.66 6.06 1.76
C GLU A 183 16.20 5.65 1.96
N SER A 184 16.01 4.45 2.48
CA SER A 184 14.69 3.92 2.84
C SER A 184 14.70 3.57 4.31
N VAL A 185 13.79 4.15 5.08
CA VAL A 185 13.62 3.84 6.49
C VAL A 185 12.27 3.16 6.72
N ARG A 186 12.25 2.13 7.58
CA ARG A 186 11.03 1.37 7.92
C ARG A 186 10.19 2.08 8.97
N VAL A 187 9.88 3.34 8.68
CA VAL A 187 9.04 4.23 9.47
C VAL A 187 8.09 4.92 8.52
N GLY A 188 6.80 4.88 8.83
CA GLY A 188 5.75 5.50 8.03
C GLY A 188 4.44 5.51 8.80
N GLY A 189 3.33 5.58 8.08
CA GLY A 189 1.98 5.58 8.63
C GLY A 189 1.71 4.47 9.66
N ASP A 190 2.22 3.26 9.44
CA ASP A 190 2.02 2.09 10.30
C ASP A 190 2.70 2.28 11.67
N LYS A 191 3.91 2.86 11.70
CA LYS A 191 4.61 3.17 12.96
C LYS A 191 3.93 4.28 13.74
N PHE A 192 3.32 5.25 13.05
CA PHE A 192 2.51 6.27 13.71
C PHE A 192 1.27 5.65 14.37
N ASP A 193 0.61 4.70 13.70
CA ASP A 193 -0.54 3.99 14.27
C ASP A 193 -0.14 3.15 15.48
N GLU A 194 0.98 2.41 15.40
CA GLU A 194 1.54 1.67 16.54
C GLU A 194 1.84 2.57 17.74
N ALA A 195 2.38 3.77 17.50
CA ALA A 195 2.67 4.74 18.53
C ALA A 195 1.39 5.25 19.23
N ILE A 196 0.32 5.50 18.45
CA ILE A 196 -1.00 5.90 18.97
C ILE A 196 -1.61 4.78 19.80
N VAL A 197 -1.61 3.53 19.32
CA VAL A 197 -2.10 2.36 20.08
C VAL A 197 -1.34 2.24 21.41
N SER A 198 -0.02 2.37 21.36
CA SER A 198 0.85 2.28 22.54
C SER A 198 0.60 3.41 23.54
N TYR A 199 0.38 4.63 23.06
CA TYR A 199 0.02 5.78 23.89
C TYR A 199 -1.31 5.55 24.61
N VAL A 200 -2.35 5.16 23.87
CA VAL A 200 -3.68 4.87 24.43
C VAL A 200 -3.64 3.77 25.48
N ARG A 201 -2.86 2.70 25.21
CA ARG A 201 -2.64 1.61 26.16
C ARG A 201 -2.01 2.09 27.47
N ARG A 202 -0.99 2.95 27.40
CA ARG A 202 -0.26 3.45 28.57
C ARG A 202 -1.05 4.48 29.38
N GLN A 203 -1.70 5.43 28.71
CA GLN A 203 -2.37 6.56 29.38
C GLN A 203 -3.80 6.24 29.82
N TYR A 204 -4.53 5.42 29.05
CA TYR A 204 -5.96 5.15 29.30
C TYR A 204 -6.24 3.70 29.72
N GLY A 205 -5.20 2.85 29.82
CA GLY A 205 -5.37 1.43 30.16
C GLY A 205 -6.27 0.66 29.18
N SER A 206 -6.37 1.14 27.94
CA SER A 206 -7.33 0.66 26.95
C SER A 206 -6.64 0.21 25.67
N LEU A 207 -7.16 -0.83 25.03
CA LEU A 207 -6.67 -1.32 23.74
C LEU A 207 -7.59 -0.84 22.61
N ILE A 208 -6.99 -0.28 21.57
CA ILE A 208 -7.68 0.08 20.32
C ILE A 208 -7.03 -0.66 19.15
N GLY A 209 -7.80 -0.93 18.10
CA GLY A 209 -7.29 -1.55 16.87
C GLY A 209 -6.63 -0.54 15.93
N GLU A 210 -5.88 -1.06 14.95
CA GLU A 210 -5.17 -0.25 13.95
C GLU A 210 -6.08 0.72 13.19
N ALA A 211 -7.26 0.28 12.77
CA ALA A 211 -8.22 1.15 12.06
C ALA A 211 -8.68 2.35 12.92
N THR A 212 -8.81 2.15 14.23
CA THR A 212 -9.15 3.24 15.16
C THR A 212 -7.96 4.17 15.35
N ALA A 213 -6.74 3.63 15.42
CA ALA A 213 -5.51 4.43 15.50
C ALA A 213 -5.28 5.26 14.23
N GLU A 214 -5.47 4.67 13.04
CA GLU A 214 -5.40 5.38 11.75
C GLU A 214 -6.41 6.52 11.69
N ARG A 215 -7.62 6.32 12.23
CA ARG A 215 -8.65 7.37 12.33
C ARG A 215 -8.20 8.52 13.24
N VAL A 216 -7.69 8.21 14.42
CA VAL A 216 -7.14 9.21 15.36
C VAL A 216 -6.00 9.99 14.69
N LYS A 217 -5.10 9.28 13.98
CA LYS A 217 -3.99 9.88 13.23
C LYS A 217 -4.49 10.93 12.22
N LYS A 218 -5.54 10.60 11.46
CA LYS A 218 -6.07 11.48 10.41
C LYS A 218 -6.88 12.66 10.94
N GLU A 219 -7.64 12.45 12.01
CA GLU A 219 -8.56 13.47 12.51
C GLU A 219 -7.89 14.50 13.43
N ILE A 220 -6.97 14.07 14.30
CA ILE A 220 -6.42 14.94 15.35
C ILE A 220 -4.89 14.97 15.45
N ALA A 221 -4.13 14.06 14.84
CA ALA A 221 -2.68 14.07 15.07
C ALA A 221 -1.99 15.30 14.46
N ILE A 222 -1.07 15.90 15.23
CA ILE A 222 -0.27 17.04 14.83
C ILE A 222 1.22 16.72 14.93
N ALA A 223 2.02 17.22 13.99
CA ALA A 223 3.47 17.03 13.99
C ALA A 223 4.24 18.28 14.48
N HIS A 224 3.55 19.41 14.64
CA HIS A 224 4.13 20.68 15.05
C HIS A 224 3.31 21.35 16.15
N LYS A 225 3.99 22.13 17.01
CA LYS A 225 3.35 22.87 18.10
C LYS A 225 2.62 24.10 17.55
N GLY A 226 1.54 24.52 18.21
CA GLY A 226 0.77 25.71 17.80
C GLY A 226 -0.28 25.45 16.71
N CYS A 227 -0.49 24.20 16.33
CA CYS A 227 -1.68 23.80 15.56
C CYS A 227 -2.95 23.87 16.43
N GLU A 228 -4.09 23.99 15.77
CA GLU A 228 -5.41 23.90 16.40
C GLU A 228 -5.53 22.58 17.19
N ILE A 229 -5.88 22.69 18.48
CA ILE A 229 -6.11 21.52 19.31
C ILE A 229 -7.47 20.92 18.95
N ARG A 230 -7.48 19.63 18.62
CA ARG A 230 -8.68 18.88 18.27
C ARG A 230 -8.86 17.70 19.19
N GLU A 231 -10.11 17.30 19.34
CA GLU A 231 -10.51 16.19 20.18
C GLU A 231 -11.33 15.18 19.39
N ILE A 232 -11.29 13.93 19.82
CA ILE A 232 -11.99 12.82 19.18
C ILE A 232 -12.43 11.79 20.23
N ASP A 233 -13.68 11.35 20.11
CA ASP A 233 -14.20 10.24 20.89
C ASP A 233 -13.66 8.91 20.36
N VAL A 234 -13.09 8.11 21.26
CA VAL A 234 -12.54 6.80 20.95
C VAL A 234 -13.11 5.75 21.88
N ARG A 235 -13.47 4.61 21.30
CA ARG A 235 -13.89 3.42 22.05
C ARG A 235 -12.82 2.33 21.94
N GLY A 236 -12.37 1.84 23.09
CA GLY A 236 -11.40 0.75 23.21
C GLY A 236 -11.87 -0.32 24.18
N ARG A 237 -11.11 -1.40 24.30
CA ARG A 237 -11.33 -2.44 25.32
C ARG A 237 -10.48 -2.12 26.55
N ASN A 238 -11.11 -1.93 27.70
CA ASN A 238 -10.40 -1.77 28.96
C ASN A 238 -9.59 -3.05 29.26
N LEU A 239 -8.31 -2.92 29.59
CA LEU A 239 -7.44 -4.07 29.85
C LEU A 239 -7.68 -4.72 31.22
N ALA A 240 -8.12 -3.95 32.21
CA ALA A 240 -8.41 -4.46 33.55
C ALA A 240 -9.77 -5.18 33.61
N GLU A 241 -10.79 -4.57 33.02
CA GLU A 241 -12.17 -5.06 33.12
C GLU A 241 -12.60 -5.91 31.92
N GLY A 242 -11.86 -5.86 30.80
CA GLY A 242 -12.18 -6.58 29.57
C GLY A 242 -13.38 -6.03 28.79
N VAL A 243 -14.06 -4.99 29.28
CA VAL A 243 -15.25 -4.40 28.67
C VAL A 243 -14.93 -3.18 27.79
N PRO A 244 -15.81 -2.82 26.84
CA PRO A 244 -15.64 -1.59 26.06
C PRO A 244 -15.74 -0.32 26.91
N ARG A 245 -14.81 0.61 26.73
CA ARG A 245 -14.76 1.92 27.39
C ARG A 245 -14.59 3.03 26.35
N SER A 246 -15.29 4.15 26.54
CA SER A 246 -15.13 5.36 25.74
C SER A 246 -14.28 6.39 26.50
N PHE A 247 -13.46 7.14 25.77
CA PHE A 247 -12.64 8.24 26.28
C PHE A 247 -12.35 9.24 25.14
N VAL A 248 -12.06 10.48 25.53
CA VAL A 248 -11.69 11.55 24.61
C VAL A 248 -10.16 11.58 24.47
N LEU A 249 -9.67 11.60 23.24
CA LEU A 249 -8.28 11.90 22.93
C LEU A 249 -8.18 13.34 22.44
N SER A 250 -7.11 14.02 22.86
CA SER A 250 -6.77 15.37 22.43
C SER A 250 -5.44 15.37 21.68
N SER A 251 -5.26 16.31 20.76
CA SER A 251 -4.01 16.53 20.03
C SER A 251 -2.98 17.35 20.81
N ALA A 252 -3.33 17.81 22.02
CA ALA A 252 -2.48 18.64 22.89
C ALA A 252 -1.28 17.88 23.49
#